data_AF-D4LDU1-F1
#
_entry.id   AF-D4LDU1-F1
#
_cell.length_a   1.000
_cell.length_b   1.000
_cell.length_c   1.000
_cell.angle_alpha   90.00
_cell.angle_beta   90.00
_cell.angle_gamma   90.00
#
_symmetry.space_group_name_H-M   'P 1'
#
loop_
_entity.id
_entity.type
_entity.pdbx_description
1 polymer ?
#
loop_
_entity_poly.entity_id
_entity_poly.type
_entity_poly.pdbx_seq_one_letter_code
_entity_poly.pdbx_strand_id
1 'polypeptide(L)'
;MEIDYLTRDGKGKEFVKKVKIKEFPTVEHAFVCQSCGRRCDHGVPIKACTSSKFTDWQYVGDYMCTDCTRLMSLYFYSYSVEGGEIHLFNLREIYENIMRSHTVPFKFIVSKTGKKHLFYRAPENMTDDQFAIQFETETVYTNRERMRRLFDFCECMQTLGVSKLAMSECKLPMNIMKESFGLQAYLFLRNELTHSREIQIPLHCGQKRDITEEDAKCCIISVLTM
;
A
#
# COMPACT_ATOMS: atom_id res chain seq x y z
N MET A 1 13.10 -19.27 -3.68
CA MET A 1 12.05 -19.13 -2.63
C MET A 1 10.66 -19.00 -3.26
N GLU A 2 9.60 -19.48 -2.58
CA GLU A 2 8.19 -19.28 -2.97
C GLU A 2 7.38 -18.70 -1.81
N ILE A 3 6.42 -17.82 -2.11
CA ILE A 3 5.55 -17.17 -1.11
C ILE A 3 4.09 -17.42 -1.48
N ASP A 4 3.27 -17.68 -0.48
CA ASP A 4 1.83 -17.88 -0.66
C ASP A 4 1.12 -16.53 -0.82
N TYR A 5 0.31 -16.42 -1.86
CA TYR A 5 -0.47 -15.23 -2.16
C TYR A 5 -1.95 -15.60 -2.30
N LEU A 6 -2.76 -15.20 -1.32
CA LEU A 6 -4.20 -15.39 -1.37
C LEU A 6 -4.80 -14.43 -2.39
N THR A 7 -5.52 -14.97 -3.38
CA THR A 7 -6.09 -14.17 -4.47
C THR A 7 -7.41 -14.77 -4.97
N ARG A 8 -8.05 -14.08 -5.92
CA ARG A 8 -9.33 -14.51 -6.51
C ARG A 8 -9.23 -14.60 -8.02
N ASP A 9 -9.98 -15.55 -8.59
CA ASP A 9 -10.15 -15.61 -10.03
C ASP A 9 -11.16 -14.56 -10.54
N GLY A 10 -11.34 -14.47 -11.85
CA GLY A 10 -12.31 -13.54 -12.45
C GLY A 10 -13.78 -13.82 -12.10
N LYS A 11 -14.07 -14.95 -11.44
CA LYS A 11 -15.40 -15.33 -10.93
C LYS A 11 -15.53 -15.09 -9.41
N GLY A 12 -14.50 -14.56 -8.78
CA GLY A 12 -14.48 -14.25 -7.34
C GLY A 12 -14.16 -15.42 -6.43
N LYS A 13 -13.78 -16.59 -6.96
CA LYS A 13 -13.38 -17.75 -6.17
C LYS A 13 -11.98 -17.55 -5.60
N GLU A 14 -11.83 -17.77 -4.30
CA GLU A 14 -10.55 -17.65 -3.61
C GLU A 14 -9.64 -18.86 -3.85
N PHE A 15 -8.35 -18.61 -4.02
CA PHE A 15 -7.30 -19.62 -4.13
C PHE A 15 -5.94 -19.06 -3.71
N VAL A 16 -5.00 -19.96 -3.38
CA VAL A 16 -3.62 -19.59 -3.06
C VAL A 16 -2.74 -19.75 -4.30
N LYS A 17 -2.09 -18.67 -4.71
CA LYS A 17 -1.08 -18.66 -5.77
C LYS A 17 0.32 -18.73 -5.15
N LYS A 18 1.16 -19.66 -5.62
CA LYS A 18 2.58 -19.69 -5.27
C LYS A 18 3.33 -18.64 -6.10
N VAL A 19 3.87 -17.61 -5.45
CA VAL A 19 4.67 -16.55 -6.08
C VAL A 19 6.15 -16.92 -5.95
N LYS A 20 6.77 -17.25 -7.09
CA LYS A 20 8.19 -17.57 -7.15
C LYS A 20 9.04 -16.32 -7.11
N ILE A 21 9.94 -16.25 -6.15
CA ILE A 21 10.94 -15.19 -6.04
C ILE A 21 12.17 -15.60 -6.83
N LYS A 22 12.55 -14.76 -7.80
CA LYS A 22 13.73 -15.01 -8.63
C LYS A 22 14.99 -14.78 -7.82
N GLU A 23 15.92 -15.71 -7.97
CA GLU A 23 17.28 -15.60 -7.47
C GLU A 23 18.19 -15.30 -8.66
N PHE A 24 19.23 -14.52 -8.40
CA PHE A 24 20.15 -14.03 -9.42
C PHE A 24 21.58 -14.37 -9.01
N PRO A 25 22.48 -14.62 -9.98
CA PRO A 25 23.87 -14.95 -9.67
C PRO A 25 24.55 -13.79 -8.93
N THR A 26 25.25 -14.12 -7.86
CA THR A 26 26.02 -13.18 -7.04
C THR A 26 27.48 -13.13 -7.46
N VAL A 27 28.11 -11.97 -7.27
CA VAL A 27 29.54 -11.75 -7.46
C VAL A 27 30.13 -11.13 -6.20
N GLU A 28 31.42 -11.38 -5.97
CA GLU A 28 32.18 -10.77 -4.88
C GLU A 28 32.59 -9.35 -5.29
N HIS A 29 32.05 -8.36 -4.58
CA HIS A 29 32.31 -6.95 -4.81
C HIS A 29 31.87 -6.15 -3.59
N ALA A 30 32.72 -5.25 -3.10
CA ALA A 30 32.37 -4.38 -1.98
C ALA A 30 31.56 -3.16 -2.45
N PHE A 31 30.34 -2.97 -1.93
CA PHE A 31 29.49 -1.83 -2.26
C PHE A 31 28.54 -1.47 -1.10
N VAL A 32 27.86 -0.34 -1.23
CA VAL A 32 26.71 0.03 -0.38
C VAL A 32 25.44 -0.11 -1.20
N CYS A 33 24.50 -0.93 -0.76
CA CYS A 33 23.27 -1.16 -1.49
C CYS A 33 22.39 0.10 -1.44
N GLN A 34 22.18 0.77 -2.57
CA GLN A 34 21.39 2.01 -2.61
C GLN A 34 19.92 1.86 -2.16
N SER A 35 19.37 0.64 -2.18
CA SER A 35 17.98 0.39 -1.78
C SER A 35 17.77 0.22 -0.27
N CYS A 36 18.78 -0.25 0.46
CA CYS A 36 18.67 -0.50 1.92
C CYS A 36 19.82 0.11 2.74
N GLY A 37 20.80 0.76 2.12
CA GLY A 37 21.94 1.38 2.79
C GLY A 37 22.98 0.41 3.37
N ARG A 38 22.75 -0.90 3.35
CA ARG A 38 23.69 -1.88 3.91
C ARG A 38 24.97 -1.99 3.08
N ARG A 39 26.12 -2.02 3.77
CA ARG A 39 27.41 -2.37 3.18
C ARG A 39 27.48 -3.87 2.95
N CYS A 40 27.85 -4.26 1.73
CA CYS A 40 27.90 -5.65 1.28
C CYS A 40 29.28 -5.91 0.66
N ASP A 41 29.76 -7.14 0.78
CA ASP A 41 30.97 -7.70 0.16
C ASP A 41 30.65 -8.63 -1.03
N HIS A 42 29.39 -9.01 -1.18
CA HIS A 42 28.85 -9.74 -2.32
C HIS A 42 27.47 -9.20 -2.71
N GLY A 43 27.11 -9.32 -3.99
CA GLY A 43 25.83 -8.82 -4.48
C GLY A 43 25.52 -9.23 -5.91
N VAL A 44 24.38 -8.77 -6.41
CA VAL A 44 23.93 -9.04 -7.77
C VAL A 44 24.18 -7.81 -8.64
N PRO A 45 24.85 -7.94 -9.80
CA PRO A 45 24.94 -6.86 -10.76
C PRO A 45 23.55 -6.45 -11.22
N ILE A 46 23.22 -5.16 -11.16
CA ILE A 46 21.85 -4.68 -11.43
C ILE A 46 21.35 -5.09 -12.83
N LYS A 47 22.26 -5.15 -13.81
CA LYS A 47 21.98 -5.58 -15.19
C LYS A 47 21.60 -7.06 -15.31
N ALA A 48 21.94 -7.89 -14.33
CA ALA A 48 21.54 -9.30 -14.28
C ALA A 48 20.08 -9.48 -13.79
N CYS A 49 19.54 -8.50 -13.06
CA CYS A 49 18.18 -8.55 -12.51
C CYS A 49 17.19 -7.55 -13.14
N THR A 50 17.64 -6.72 -14.08
CA THR A 50 16.81 -5.76 -14.83
C THR A 50 16.74 -6.14 -16.31
N SER A 51 15.68 -5.70 -17.00
CA SER A 51 15.59 -5.86 -18.46
C SER A 51 16.26 -4.70 -19.20
N SER A 52 16.52 -4.87 -20.50
CA SER A 52 17.04 -3.81 -21.37
C SER A 52 16.16 -2.56 -21.46
N LYS A 53 14.91 -2.63 -20.97
CA LYS A 53 13.95 -1.51 -20.93
C LYS A 53 13.86 -0.86 -19.54
N PHE A 54 14.76 -1.19 -18.62
CA PHE A 54 14.80 -0.56 -17.31
C PHE A 54 15.23 0.91 -17.45
N THR A 55 14.49 1.82 -16.81
CA THR A 55 14.68 3.27 -16.92
C THR A 55 15.16 3.92 -15.63
N ASP A 56 15.05 3.21 -14.52
CA ASP A 56 15.14 3.77 -13.17
C ASP A 56 16.56 3.69 -12.61
N TRP A 57 17.56 3.83 -13.49
CA TRP A 57 18.98 3.73 -13.18
C TRP A 57 19.43 4.72 -12.10
N GLN A 58 18.74 5.85 -11.94
CA GLN A 58 19.04 6.86 -10.92
C GLN A 58 18.73 6.41 -9.48
N TYR A 59 17.97 5.33 -9.29
CA TYR A 59 17.55 4.84 -7.97
C TYR A 59 18.27 3.55 -7.54
N VAL A 60 19.20 3.07 -8.36
CA VAL A 60 19.93 1.82 -8.14
C VAL A 60 21.41 2.02 -8.44
N GLY A 61 22.26 1.34 -7.67
CA GLY A 61 23.69 1.29 -7.97
C GLY A 61 24.00 0.23 -9.01
N ASP A 62 25.29 0.05 -9.30
CA ASP A 62 25.77 -1.04 -10.17
C ASP A 62 25.51 -2.43 -9.58
N TYR A 63 25.38 -2.51 -8.25
CA TYR A 63 25.14 -3.73 -7.50
C TYR A 63 24.01 -3.55 -6.49
N MET A 64 23.30 -4.64 -6.21
CA MET A 64 22.23 -4.70 -5.22
C MET A 64 22.40 -5.93 -4.33
N CYS A 65 22.09 -5.81 -3.03
CA CYS A 65 22.17 -6.94 -2.10
C CYS A 65 21.12 -8.01 -2.45
N THR A 66 21.38 -9.25 -2.03
CA THR A 66 20.53 -10.41 -2.30
C THR A 66 19.11 -10.25 -1.76
N ASP A 67 18.93 -9.60 -0.61
CA ASP A 67 17.58 -9.38 -0.06
C ASP A 67 16.79 -8.38 -0.90
N CYS A 68 17.40 -7.27 -1.32
CA CYS A 68 16.74 -6.29 -2.17
C CYS A 68 16.43 -6.84 -3.57
N THR A 69 17.27 -7.73 -4.11
CA THR A 69 17.03 -8.31 -5.45
C THR A 69 15.81 -9.25 -5.46
N ARG A 70 15.46 -9.87 -4.33
CA ARG A 70 14.22 -10.64 -4.18
C ARG A 70 12.98 -9.78 -4.46
N LEU A 71 13.02 -8.50 -4.05
CA LEU A 71 11.91 -7.55 -4.23
C LEU A 71 11.71 -7.13 -5.68
N MET A 72 12.71 -7.32 -6.55
CA MET A 72 12.62 -7.07 -8.00
C MET A 72 11.57 -7.95 -8.71
N SER A 73 11.12 -9.04 -8.07
CA SER A 73 10.06 -9.91 -8.62
C SER A 73 8.66 -9.51 -8.14
N LEU A 74 8.55 -8.57 -7.20
CA LEU A 74 7.32 -8.30 -6.44
C LEU A 74 6.57 -7.04 -6.88
N TYR A 75 6.97 -6.41 -7.98
CA TYR A 75 6.44 -5.12 -8.40
C TYR A 75 4.94 -5.08 -8.73
N PHE A 76 4.32 -6.23 -8.99
CA PHE A 76 2.87 -6.35 -9.21
C PHE A 76 2.07 -6.56 -7.93
N TYR A 77 2.73 -6.80 -6.81
CA TYR A 77 2.08 -7.16 -5.56
C TYR A 77 2.19 -6.00 -4.58
N SER A 78 1.23 -5.97 -3.65
CA SER A 78 1.36 -5.19 -2.43
C SER A 78 1.93 -6.10 -1.35
N TYR A 79 2.87 -5.59 -0.56
CA TYR A 79 3.59 -6.38 0.43
C TYR A 79 4.26 -5.52 1.49
N SER A 80 4.59 -6.15 2.61
CA SER A 80 5.54 -5.62 3.57
C SER A 80 6.79 -6.48 3.62
N VAL A 81 7.89 -5.87 4.05
CA VAL A 81 9.13 -6.58 4.39
C VAL A 81 9.43 -6.25 5.84
N GLU A 82 9.40 -7.24 6.73
CA GLU A 82 9.53 -7.06 8.18
C GLU A 82 10.61 -7.98 8.70
N GLY A 83 11.69 -7.43 9.25
CA GLY A 83 12.82 -8.26 9.71
C GLY A 83 13.44 -9.17 8.63
N GLY A 84 13.23 -8.85 7.34
CA GLY A 84 13.66 -9.66 6.20
C GLY A 84 12.63 -10.66 5.68
N GLU A 85 11.51 -10.85 6.37
CA GLU A 85 10.39 -11.66 5.91
C GLU A 85 9.47 -10.86 4.99
N ILE A 86 8.98 -11.48 3.92
CA ILE A 86 8.12 -10.84 2.93
C ILE A 86 6.69 -11.32 3.15
N HIS A 87 5.79 -10.38 3.45
CA HIS A 87 4.36 -10.65 3.57
C HIS A 87 3.63 -10.08 2.36
N LEU A 88 3.15 -10.96 1.48
CA LEU A 88 2.32 -10.54 0.34
C LEU A 88 0.87 -10.40 0.78
N PHE A 89 0.20 -9.34 0.31
CA PHE A 89 -1.21 -9.13 0.57
C PHE A 89 -1.97 -8.70 -0.68
N ASN A 90 -3.21 -9.19 -0.80
CA ASN A 90 -4.15 -8.71 -1.80
C ASN A 90 -4.80 -7.40 -1.34
N LEU A 91 -5.56 -6.76 -2.24
CA LEU A 91 -6.17 -5.47 -1.98
C LEU A 91 -7.10 -5.46 -0.75
N ARG A 92 -7.73 -6.59 -0.43
CA ARG A 92 -8.66 -6.74 0.71
C ARG A 92 -7.93 -6.85 2.04
N GLU A 93 -6.72 -7.36 2.01
CA GLU A 93 -5.90 -7.59 3.20
C GLU A 93 -5.11 -6.34 3.61
N ILE A 94 -5.09 -5.29 2.78
CA ILE A 94 -4.31 -4.07 3.06
C ILE A 94 -4.73 -3.44 4.37
N TYR A 95 -6.03 -3.30 4.64
CA TYR A 95 -6.52 -2.68 5.87
C TYR A 95 -5.99 -3.42 7.11
N GLU A 96 -6.20 -4.73 7.18
CA GLU A 96 -5.75 -5.57 8.30
C GLU A 96 -4.23 -5.54 8.46
N ASN A 97 -3.49 -5.53 7.35
CA ASN A 97 -2.03 -5.42 7.38
C ASN A 97 -1.54 -4.05 7.85
N ILE A 98 -2.25 -2.96 7.57
CA ILE A 98 -1.90 -1.64 8.14
C ILE A 98 -2.23 -1.61 9.64
N MET A 99 -3.31 -2.27 10.07
CA MET A 99 -3.79 -2.23 11.46
C MET A 99 -2.96 -3.10 12.42
N ARG A 100 -2.37 -4.21 11.96
CA ARG A 100 -1.53 -5.06 12.82
C ARG A 100 -0.23 -4.38 13.24
N SER A 101 0.40 -4.87 14.30
CA SER A 101 1.77 -4.48 14.67
C SER A 101 2.79 -5.00 13.65
N HIS A 102 3.85 -4.22 13.43
CA HIS A 102 4.95 -4.56 12.53
C HIS A 102 6.25 -4.77 13.30
N THR A 103 7.07 -5.72 12.83
CA THR A 103 8.43 -5.89 13.34
C THR A 103 9.36 -4.90 12.65
N VAL A 104 10.00 -4.01 13.43
CA VAL A 104 10.98 -3.05 12.89
C VAL A 104 12.36 -3.70 12.68
N PRO A 105 13.13 -3.29 11.66
CA PRO A 105 12.75 -2.38 10.59
C PRO A 105 11.78 -3.01 9.59
N PHE A 106 10.91 -2.19 8.99
CA PHE A 106 10.01 -2.68 7.94
C PHE A 106 9.82 -1.72 6.77
N LYS A 107 9.37 -2.28 5.64
CA LYS A 107 8.86 -1.51 4.49
C LYS A 107 7.42 -1.91 4.22
N PHE A 108 6.59 -0.95 3.82
CA PHE A 108 5.20 -1.22 3.43
C PHE A 108 4.92 -0.66 2.04
N ILE A 109 4.55 -1.52 1.09
CA ILE A 109 4.38 -1.18 -0.32
C ILE A 109 2.97 -1.55 -0.76
N VAL A 110 2.27 -0.58 -1.36
CA VAL A 110 0.96 -0.78 -1.98
C VAL A 110 1.05 -0.46 -3.46
N SER A 111 0.77 -1.47 -4.29
CA SER A 111 0.74 -1.37 -5.76
C SER A 111 -0.70 -1.17 -6.25
N LYS A 112 -0.96 -0.14 -7.05
CA LYS A 112 -2.28 0.23 -7.61
C LYS A 112 -2.43 -0.11 -9.09
N THR A 113 -1.36 0.02 -9.86
CA THR A 113 -1.28 -0.08 -11.31
C THR A 113 -0.34 -1.19 -11.77
N GLY A 114 0.34 -1.86 -10.83
CA GLY A 114 1.31 -2.92 -11.15
C GLY A 114 2.57 -2.40 -11.84
N LYS A 115 2.91 -1.11 -11.68
CA LYS A 115 4.13 -0.51 -12.24
C LYS A 115 5.37 -0.99 -11.47
N LYS A 116 6.50 -1.09 -12.18
CA LYS A 116 7.67 -1.91 -11.86
C LYS A 116 8.55 -1.48 -10.67
N HIS A 117 8.28 -0.34 -10.02
CA HIS A 117 9.36 0.51 -9.52
C HIS A 117 9.25 0.98 -8.06
N LEU A 118 8.45 0.28 -7.24
CA LEU A 118 7.99 0.86 -5.97
C LEU A 118 8.99 0.69 -4.81
N PHE A 119 9.71 -0.42 -4.73
CA PHE A 119 10.36 -0.81 -3.47
C PHE A 119 11.67 -0.08 -3.14
N TYR A 120 12.46 0.32 -4.15
CA TYR A 120 13.71 1.04 -3.89
C TYR A 120 13.49 2.50 -3.54
N ARG A 121 12.27 3.02 -3.70
CA ARG A 121 11.84 4.33 -3.19
C ARG A 121 11.19 4.25 -1.82
N ALA A 122 10.77 3.06 -1.40
CA ALA A 122 10.09 2.84 -0.13
C ALA A 122 11.06 3.10 1.04
N PRO A 123 10.73 4.04 1.95
CA PRO A 123 11.48 4.24 3.17
C PRO A 123 11.49 2.97 4.03
N GLU A 124 12.55 2.84 4.82
CA GLU A 124 12.62 1.84 5.89
C GLU A 124 12.08 2.47 7.18
N ASN A 125 10.99 1.91 7.67
CA ASN A 125 10.34 2.34 8.91
C ASN A 125 11.10 1.76 10.10
N MET A 126 11.58 2.66 10.96
CA MET A 126 12.27 2.31 12.20
C MET A 126 11.36 2.36 13.43
N THR A 127 10.12 2.82 13.25
CA THR A 127 9.08 2.87 14.28
C THR A 127 7.76 2.37 13.70
N ASP A 128 6.88 1.89 14.57
CA ASP A 128 5.57 1.36 14.21
C ASP A 128 4.41 2.27 14.66
N ASP A 129 4.72 3.42 15.26
CA ASP A 129 3.73 4.42 15.69
C ASP A 129 3.39 5.40 14.56
N GLN A 130 4.41 5.90 13.86
CA GLN A 130 4.30 6.72 12.67
C GLN A 130 5.17 6.11 11.59
N PHE A 131 4.58 5.73 10.47
CA PHE A 131 5.28 4.97 9.45
C PHE A 131 4.91 5.44 8.04
N ALA A 132 5.81 5.16 7.11
CA ALA A 132 5.65 5.40 5.70
C ALA A 132 5.06 4.18 4.99
N ILE A 133 4.04 4.44 4.17
CA ILE A 133 3.52 3.52 3.16
C ILE A 133 3.96 4.05 1.80
N GLN A 134 4.67 3.23 1.03
CA GLN A 134 4.94 3.53 -0.37
C GLN A 134 3.71 3.17 -1.20
N PHE A 135 2.94 4.18 -1.59
CA PHE A 135 1.75 4.04 -2.41
C PHE A 135 2.09 4.47 -3.84
N GLU A 136 2.31 3.50 -4.73
CA GLU A 136 2.83 3.78 -6.08
C GLU A 136 4.08 4.69 -6.03
N THR A 137 4.07 5.80 -6.75
CA THR A 137 5.17 6.76 -6.83
C THR A 137 5.21 7.74 -5.65
N GLU A 138 4.31 7.63 -4.69
CA GLU A 138 4.16 8.54 -3.57
C GLU A 138 4.50 7.84 -2.25
N THR A 139 5.18 8.57 -1.37
CA THR A 139 5.45 8.12 -0.01
C THR A 139 4.45 8.81 0.91
N VAL A 140 3.60 8.01 1.56
CA VAL A 140 2.54 8.49 2.45
C VAL A 140 2.96 8.20 3.90
N TYR A 141 3.19 9.25 4.68
CA TYR A 141 3.46 9.13 6.11
C TYR A 141 2.14 9.16 6.88
N THR A 142 1.94 8.21 7.78
CA THR A 142 0.67 8.05 8.51
C THR A 142 0.85 7.31 9.83
N ASN A 143 -0.26 7.02 10.51
CA ASN A 143 -0.35 6.12 11.65
C ASN A 143 -1.66 5.29 11.60
N ARG A 144 -1.80 4.30 12.48
CA ARG A 144 -2.98 3.41 12.51
C ARG A 144 -4.29 4.16 12.76
N GLU A 145 -4.31 5.09 13.71
CA GLU A 145 -5.53 5.81 14.07
C GLU A 145 -6.04 6.63 12.88
N ARG A 146 -5.13 7.35 12.22
CA ARG A 146 -5.42 8.16 11.05
C ARG A 146 -5.91 7.31 9.88
N MET A 147 -5.23 6.21 9.57
CA MET A 147 -5.67 5.25 8.57
C MET A 147 -7.05 4.69 8.91
N ARG A 148 -7.29 4.27 10.16
CA ARG A 148 -8.59 3.77 10.60
C ARG A 148 -9.70 4.78 10.32
N ARG A 149 -9.54 6.05 10.73
CA ARG A 149 -10.53 7.11 10.47
C ARG A 149 -10.83 7.26 8.97
N LEU A 150 -9.80 7.26 8.12
CA LEU A 150 -9.97 7.42 6.68
C LEU A 150 -10.63 6.19 6.02
N PHE A 151 -10.26 4.98 6.46
CA PHE A 151 -10.93 3.75 6.03
C PHE A 151 -12.39 3.74 6.48
N ASP A 152 -12.67 4.02 7.76
CA ASP A 152 -14.03 4.13 8.29
C ASP A 152 -14.88 5.08 7.45
N PHE A 153 -14.36 6.28 7.15
CA PHE A 153 -15.05 7.21 6.27
C PHE A 153 -15.32 6.64 4.88
N CYS A 154 -14.29 6.20 4.15
CA CYS A 154 -14.42 5.74 2.77
C CYS A 154 -15.27 4.46 2.64
N GLU A 155 -15.18 3.54 3.59
CA GLU A 155 -15.88 2.26 3.57
C GLU A 155 -17.35 2.41 3.97
N CYS A 156 -17.65 3.25 4.97
CA CYS A 156 -19.04 3.58 5.31
C CYS A 156 -19.71 4.37 4.19
N MET A 157 -19.01 5.31 3.53
CA MET A 157 -19.54 5.99 2.34
C MET A 157 -19.83 5.03 1.19
N GLN A 158 -18.98 4.02 0.96
CA GLN A 158 -19.28 2.94 0.00
C GLN A 158 -20.49 2.11 0.41
N THR A 159 -20.67 1.88 1.71
CA THR A 159 -21.83 1.15 2.26
C THR A 159 -23.13 1.88 1.98
N LEU A 160 -23.11 3.22 2.07
CA LEU A 160 -24.23 4.10 1.70
C LEU A 160 -24.37 4.34 0.18
N GLY A 161 -23.63 3.59 -0.65
CA GLY A 161 -23.75 3.62 -2.11
C GLY A 161 -22.90 4.68 -2.82
N VAL A 162 -21.98 5.36 -2.12
CA VAL A 162 -21.04 6.29 -2.77
C VAL A 162 -19.88 5.51 -3.40
N SER A 163 -19.73 5.59 -4.72
CA SER A 163 -18.62 4.92 -5.38
C SER A 163 -17.27 5.58 -5.06
N LYS A 164 -16.19 4.79 -5.11
CA LYS A 164 -14.81 5.29 -4.99
C LYS A 164 -14.50 6.39 -6.01
N LEU A 165 -15.00 6.25 -7.24
CA LEU A 165 -14.85 7.26 -8.28
C LEU A 165 -15.53 8.58 -7.88
N ALA A 166 -16.78 8.50 -7.43
CA ALA A 166 -17.53 9.66 -6.97
C ALA A 166 -16.82 10.36 -5.79
N MET A 167 -16.30 9.61 -4.82
CA MET A 167 -15.49 10.18 -3.74
C MET A 167 -14.21 10.81 -4.26
N SER A 168 -13.47 10.16 -5.17
CA SER A 168 -12.21 10.70 -5.72
C SER A 168 -12.40 11.99 -6.52
N GLU A 169 -13.59 12.20 -7.09
CA GLU A 169 -13.99 13.42 -7.80
C GLU A 169 -14.65 14.46 -6.89
N CYS A 170 -14.72 14.20 -5.57
CA CYS A 170 -15.42 15.03 -4.59
C CYS A 170 -16.92 15.24 -4.91
N LYS A 171 -17.58 14.24 -5.53
CA LYS A 171 -18.99 14.29 -5.94
C LYS A 171 -19.84 13.37 -5.06
N LEU A 172 -20.38 13.91 -3.97
CA LEU A 172 -21.31 13.15 -3.12
C LEU A 172 -22.73 13.12 -3.73
N PRO A 173 -23.37 11.95 -3.82
CA PRO A 173 -24.75 11.82 -4.25
C PRO A 173 -25.74 12.64 -3.43
N MET A 174 -26.84 13.10 -4.04
CA MET A 174 -27.81 13.97 -3.37
C MET A 174 -28.51 13.32 -2.18
N ASN A 175 -28.69 11.99 -2.16
CA ASN A 175 -29.24 11.29 -1.00
C ASN A 175 -28.30 11.43 0.21
N ILE A 176 -26.98 11.35 0.00
CA ILE A 176 -25.99 11.57 1.07
C ILE A 176 -25.94 13.03 1.48
N MET A 177 -26.00 13.97 0.53
CA MET A 177 -26.02 15.40 0.83
C MET A 177 -27.24 15.83 1.66
N LYS A 178 -28.34 15.07 1.60
CA LYS A 178 -29.57 15.32 2.39
C LYS A 178 -29.50 14.72 3.80
N GLU A 179 -28.56 13.83 4.09
CA GLU A 179 -28.34 13.33 5.44
C GLU A 179 -27.83 14.46 6.35
N SER A 180 -28.06 14.33 7.66
CA SER A 180 -27.66 15.34 8.66
C SER A 180 -26.15 15.64 8.65
N PHE A 181 -25.33 14.67 8.28
CA PHE A 181 -23.87 14.81 8.17
C PHE A 181 -23.39 15.18 6.75
N GLY A 182 -24.27 15.26 5.75
CA GLY A 182 -23.89 15.32 4.33
C GLY A 182 -22.97 16.49 3.99
N LEU A 183 -23.26 17.69 4.49
CA LEU A 183 -22.40 18.87 4.30
C LEU A 183 -21.03 18.71 4.95
N GLN A 184 -20.98 18.18 6.18
CA GLN A 184 -19.72 17.95 6.88
C GLN A 184 -18.87 16.88 6.19
N ALA A 185 -19.50 15.78 5.72
CA ALA A 185 -18.83 14.76 4.93
C ALA A 185 -18.25 15.32 3.63
N TYR A 186 -18.98 16.20 2.93
CA TYR A 186 -18.46 16.87 1.74
C TYR A 186 -17.24 17.74 2.06
N LEU A 187 -17.32 18.56 3.11
CA LEU A 187 -16.23 19.45 3.50
C LEU A 187 -14.99 18.66 3.95
N PHE A 188 -15.19 17.58 4.71
CA PHE A 188 -14.14 16.66 5.12
C PHE A 188 -13.47 16.03 3.90
N LEU A 189 -14.24 15.42 3.00
CA LEU A 189 -13.71 14.80 1.78
C LEU A 189 -12.96 15.82 0.91
N ARG A 190 -13.50 17.03 0.73
CA ARG A 190 -12.83 18.09 -0.03
C ARG A 190 -11.50 18.47 0.60
N ASN A 191 -11.47 18.63 1.92
CA ASN A 191 -10.24 18.95 2.64
C ASN A 191 -9.19 17.84 2.47
N GLU A 192 -9.61 16.59 2.65
CA GLU A 192 -8.73 15.42 2.50
C GLU A 192 -8.16 15.31 1.08
N LEU A 193 -8.99 15.44 0.04
CA LEU A 193 -8.52 15.37 -1.34
C LEU A 193 -7.56 16.51 -1.71
N THR A 194 -7.70 17.67 -1.06
CA THR A 194 -6.87 18.84 -1.35
C THR A 194 -5.52 18.77 -0.63
N HIS A 195 -5.52 18.33 0.63
CA HIS A 195 -4.38 18.48 1.53
C HIS A 195 -3.73 17.17 1.97
N SER A 196 -4.37 16.03 1.72
CA SER A 196 -3.96 14.73 2.26
C SER A 196 -3.76 13.71 1.14
N ARG A 197 -2.55 13.13 1.09
CA ARG A 197 -2.27 11.97 0.24
C ARG A 197 -2.74 10.66 0.86
N GLU A 198 -2.96 10.66 2.17
CA GLU A 198 -3.39 9.50 2.95
C GLU A 198 -4.71 8.91 2.46
N ILE A 199 -5.70 9.76 2.12
CA ILE A 199 -7.03 9.32 1.68
C ILE A 199 -6.99 8.51 0.37
N GLN A 200 -5.92 8.62 -0.42
CA GLN A 200 -5.78 7.86 -1.67
C GLN A 200 -5.66 6.36 -1.42
N ILE A 201 -5.13 5.94 -0.27
CA ILE A 201 -5.00 4.54 0.13
C ILE A 201 -6.40 3.91 0.30
N PRO A 202 -7.28 4.36 1.22
CA PRO A 202 -8.62 3.78 1.37
C PRO A 202 -9.51 4.00 0.15
N LEU A 203 -9.36 5.09 -0.62
CA LEU A 203 -10.06 5.23 -1.90
C LEU A 203 -9.65 4.14 -2.91
N HIS A 204 -8.42 3.64 -2.83
CA HIS A 204 -7.98 2.53 -3.67
C HIS A 204 -8.39 1.17 -3.11
N CYS A 205 -8.10 0.89 -1.84
CA CYS A 205 -8.20 -0.48 -1.28
C CYS A 205 -9.39 -0.73 -0.35
N GLY A 206 -10.02 0.32 0.20
CA GLY A 206 -11.15 0.17 1.12
C GLY A 206 -12.34 -0.54 0.48
N GLN A 207 -13.18 -1.19 1.28
CA GLN A 207 -14.29 -2.01 0.78
C GLN A 207 -15.62 -1.57 1.35
N LYS A 208 -16.71 -1.92 0.66
CA LYS A 208 -18.03 -1.87 1.29
C LYS A 208 -18.02 -2.80 2.50
N ARG A 209 -18.49 -2.29 3.64
CA ARG A 209 -18.63 -3.08 4.87
C ARG A 209 -19.93 -3.86 4.84
N ASP A 210 -19.92 -4.99 5.54
CA ASP A 210 -21.12 -5.78 5.82
C ASP A 210 -21.77 -5.27 7.12
N ILE A 211 -22.25 -4.03 7.09
CA ILE A 211 -22.94 -3.35 8.19
C ILE A 211 -24.22 -2.68 7.68
N THR A 212 -25.11 -2.32 8.60
CA THR A 212 -26.35 -1.60 8.25
C THR A 212 -26.06 -0.17 7.76
N GLU A 213 -27.02 0.44 7.06
CA GLU A 213 -26.90 1.84 6.67
C GLU A 213 -26.86 2.75 7.90
N GLU A 214 -27.67 2.47 8.92
CA GLU A 214 -27.69 3.19 10.19
C GLU A 214 -26.32 3.15 10.88
N ASP A 215 -25.69 1.98 10.98
CA ASP A 215 -24.35 1.85 11.58
C ASP A 215 -23.30 2.62 10.77
N ALA A 216 -23.40 2.58 9.43
CA ALA A 216 -22.51 3.35 8.56
C ALA A 216 -22.68 4.87 8.77
N LYS A 217 -23.91 5.36 8.95
CA LYS A 217 -24.17 6.77 9.27
C LYS A 217 -23.60 7.15 10.65
N CYS A 218 -23.81 6.32 11.67
CA CYS A 218 -23.25 6.54 13.01
C CYS A 218 -21.72 6.59 12.98
N CYS A 219 -21.07 5.68 12.24
CA CYS A 219 -19.62 5.66 12.07
C CYS A 219 -19.10 6.94 11.39
N ILE A 220 -19.76 7.39 10.32
CA ILE A 220 -19.37 8.64 9.63
C ILE A 220 -19.51 9.83 10.58
N ILE A 221 -20.62 9.95 11.31
CA ILE A 221 -20.80 11.03 12.29
C ILE A 221 -19.68 11.01 13.33
N SER A 222 -19.34 9.84 13.87
CA SER A 222 -18.22 9.70 14.80
C SER A 222 -16.92 10.21 14.18
N VAL A 223 -16.57 9.79 12.96
CA VAL A 223 -15.35 10.23 12.26
C VAL A 223 -15.31 11.75 12.07
N LEU A 224 -16.45 12.37 11.75
CA LEU A 224 -16.54 13.82 11.48
C LEU A 224 -16.52 14.70 12.73
N THR A 225 -16.76 14.11 13.91
CA THR A 225 -16.81 14.83 15.19
C THR A 225 -15.55 14.69 16.05
N MET A 226 -14.62 13.80 15.66
CA MET A 226 -13.32 13.59 16.31
C MET A 226 -12.21 14.46 15.71
#